data_AF-A0A1I3VRW2-F1
#
_entry.id   AF-A0A1I3VRW2-F1
#
_cell.length_a   1.000
_cell.length_b   1.000
_cell.length_c   1.000
_cell.angle_alpha   90.00
_cell.angle_beta   90.00
_cell.angle_gamma   90.00
#
_symmetry.space_group_name_H-M   'P 1'
#
loop_
_entity.id
_entity.type
_entity.pdbx_description
1 polymer ?
#
loop_
_entity_poly.entity_id
_entity_poly.type
_entity_poly.pdbx_seq_one_letter_code
_entity_poly.pdbx_strand_id
1 'polypeptide(L)'
;MTATAALHTNGTTDFPPDTAPASKPPAEPGYRIIRRNGSVTPFDATKIAVALTKAFLAVEGSVAAGSRRVHDVVEDLTAQVFAALTRRADA
;
A
#
# COMPACT_ATOMS: atom_id res chain seq x y z
N MET A 1 35.21 -3.70 53.62
CA MET A 1 35.07 -4.29 52.27
C MET A 1 34.09 -5.43 52.44
N THR A 2 32.89 -5.50 51.85
CA THR A 2 32.51 -5.23 50.45
C THR A 2 30.98 -5.03 50.41
N ALA A 3 30.50 -4.18 49.51
CA ALA A 3 29.11 -3.73 49.40
C ALA A 3 28.17 -4.78 48.78
N THR A 4 26.99 -4.95 49.39
CA THR A 4 25.84 -5.65 48.81
C THR A 4 25.10 -4.67 47.89
N ALA A 5 25.27 -4.80 46.58
CA ALA A 5 24.53 -4.04 45.59
C ALA A 5 23.26 -4.81 45.18
N ALA A 6 22.11 -4.18 45.40
CA ALA A 6 20.81 -4.66 44.92
C ALA A 6 20.72 -4.52 43.39
N LEU A 7 20.35 -5.60 42.73
CA LEU A 7 20.11 -5.66 41.29
C LEU A 7 18.76 -5.04 40.95
N HIS A 8 18.78 -3.95 40.19
CA HIS A 8 17.64 -3.48 39.41
C HIS A 8 18.09 -3.35 37.95
N THR A 9 17.50 -4.13 37.04
CA THR A 9 17.48 -3.78 35.61
C THR A 9 16.15 -4.22 35.00
N ASN A 10 15.38 -3.23 34.57
CA ASN A 10 14.09 -3.36 33.90
C ASN A 10 14.18 -4.23 32.65
N GLY A 11 13.32 -5.24 32.56
CA GLY A 11 13.07 -5.97 31.31
C GLY A 11 12.42 -5.04 30.29
N THR A 12 13.22 -4.52 29.36
CA THR A 12 12.73 -3.86 28.15
C THR A 12 12.88 -4.88 27.03
N THR A 13 11.76 -5.39 26.53
CA THR A 13 11.71 -6.21 25.32
C THR A 13 12.19 -5.38 24.16
N ASP A 14 13.38 -5.71 23.67
CA ASP A 14 13.97 -5.18 22.44
C ASP A 14 13.13 -5.71 21.25
N PHE A 15 12.26 -4.85 20.71
CA PHE A 15 11.59 -5.12 19.45
C PHE A 15 12.52 -4.70 18.32
N PRO A 16 12.74 -5.54 17.28
CA PRO A 16 13.59 -5.16 16.17
C PRO A 16 13.04 -3.90 15.48
N PRO A 17 13.91 -2.98 15.00
CA PRO A 17 13.44 -1.80 14.32
C PRO A 17 12.77 -2.20 13.00
N ASP A 18 11.48 -1.85 12.90
CA ASP A 18 10.69 -1.92 11.66
C ASP A 18 11.44 -1.14 10.57
N THR A 19 12.12 -1.88 9.71
CA THR A 19 12.85 -1.32 8.57
C THR A 19 11.82 -1.03 7.48
N ALA A 20 11.05 0.04 7.66
CA ALA A 20 10.22 0.59 6.61
C ALA A 20 11.15 1.01 5.45
N PRO A 21 10.98 0.51 4.21
CA PRO A 21 11.76 0.99 3.09
C PRO A 21 11.38 2.45 2.83
N ALA A 22 12.39 3.31 2.91
CA ALA A 22 12.31 4.73 2.58
C ALA A 22 11.76 4.91 1.16
N SER A 23 10.49 5.29 1.05
CA SER A 23 9.87 5.65 -0.23
C SER A 23 10.21 7.11 -0.54
N LYS A 24 11.20 7.34 -1.40
CA LYS A 24 11.57 8.66 -1.95
C LYS A 24 11.88 8.49 -3.45
N PRO A 25 11.59 9.45 -4.38
CA PRO A 25 11.09 10.83 -4.21
C PRO A 25 9.74 11.14 -4.90
N PRO A 26 9.11 12.29 -4.59
CA PRO A 26 8.08 12.89 -5.43
C PRO A 26 8.75 13.84 -6.45
N ALA A 27 8.86 13.48 -7.73
CA ALA A 27 9.41 14.39 -8.72
C ALA A 27 9.02 14.04 -10.17
N GLU A 28 7.79 14.40 -10.50
CA GLU A 28 7.22 14.87 -11.78
C GLU A 28 5.92 15.59 -11.34
N PRO A 29 5.22 16.44 -12.12
CA PRO A 29 3.88 16.88 -11.73
C PRO A 29 2.95 15.65 -11.79
N GLY A 30 3.01 14.83 -10.76
CA GLY A 30 2.30 13.56 -10.66
C GLY A 30 0.81 13.83 -10.74
N TYR A 31 0.11 12.97 -11.48
CA TYR A 31 -1.34 12.98 -11.55
C TYR A 31 -1.94 13.13 -10.15
N ARG A 32 -3.03 13.89 -10.05
CA ARG A 32 -3.73 14.13 -8.78
C ARG A 32 -5.18 13.69 -8.89
N ILE A 33 -5.74 13.27 -7.76
CA ILE A 33 -7.14 12.90 -7.62
C ILE A 33 -7.85 13.93 -6.76
N ILE A 34 -9.02 14.39 -7.24
CA ILE A 34 -10.00 15.10 -6.41
C ILE A 34 -10.87 14.04 -5.75
N ARG A 35 -10.77 13.90 -4.43
CA ARG A 35 -11.60 12.98 -3.66
C ARG A 35 -13.05 13.49 -3.61
N ARG A 36 -13.99 12.61 -3.26
CA ARG A 36 -15.43 12.95 -3.16
C ARG A 36 -15.73 14.10 -2.18
N ASN A 37 -14.85 14.32 -1.21
CA ASN A 37 -14.97 15.43 -0.25
C ASN A 37 -14.29 16.73 -0.72
N GLY A 38 -13.84 16.81 -1.97
CA GLY A 38 -13.18 17.98 -2.56
C GLY A 38 -11.68 18.10 -2.27
N SER A 39 -11.10 17.26 -1.40
CA SER A 39 -9.65 17.31 -1.14
C SER A 39 -8.84 16.72 -2.30
N VAL A 40 -7.64 17.27 -2.54
CA VAL A 40 -6.73 16.82 -3.60
C VAL A 40 -5.63 15.94 -3.00
N THR A 41 -5.38 14.78 -3.60
CA THR A 41 -4.31 13.85 -3.20
C THR A 41 -3.51 13.40 -4.40
N PRO A 42 -2.26 12.93 -4.22
CA PRO A 42 -1.52 12.27 -5.29
C PRO A 42 -2.30 11.06 -5.83
N PHE A 43 -2.20 10.83 -7.13
CA PHE A 43 -2.68 9.61 -7.78
C PHE A 43 -1.80 8.43 -7.38
N ASP A 44 -2.43 7.28 -7.13
CA ASP A 44 -1.77 6.04 -6.76
C ASP A 44 -2.53 4.86 -7.40
N ALA A 45 -1.90 4.21 -8.37
CA ALA A 45 -2.48 3.09 -9.11
C ALA A 45 -2.76 1.87 -8.21
N THR A 46 -2.03 1.71 -7.10
CA THR A 46 -2.26 0.60 -6.17
C THR A 46 -3.65 0.66 -5.54
N LYS A 47 -4.25 1.85 -5.42
CA LYS A 47 -5.64 2.02 -4.95
C LYS A 47 -6.66 1.42 -5.90
N ILE A 48 -6.37 1.37 -7.21
CA ILE A 48 -7.22 0.71 -8.21
C ILE A 48 -7.12 -0.80 -8.04
N ALA A 49 -5.90 -1.34 -7.96
CA ALA A 49 -5.67 -2.78 -7.76
C ALA A 49 -6.39 -3.29 -6.50
N VAL A 50 -6.23 -2.60 -5.36
CA VAL A 50 -6.91 -2.98 -4.10
C VAL A 50 -8.43 -2.97 -4.25
N ALA A 51 -8.99 -2.01 -5.00
CA ALA A 51 -10.44 -1.95 -5.23
C ALA A 51 -10.92 -3.13 -6.11
N LEU A 52 -10.18 -3.45 -7.17
CA LEU A 52 -10.48 -4.59 -8.04
C LEU A 52 -10.38 -5.92 -7.27
N THR A 53 -9.33 -6.15 -6.49
CA THR A 53 -9.20 -7.35 -5.65
C THR A 53 -10.39 -7.50 -4.71
N LYS A 54 -10.82 -6.40 -4.05
CA LYS A 54 -12.01 -6.43 -3.18
C LYS A 54 -13.28 -6.82 -3.95
N ALA A 55 -13.43 -6.36 -5.19
CA ALA A 55 -14.57 -6.72 -6.03
C ALA A 55 -14.54 -8.23 -6.38
N PHE A 56 -13.39 -8.78 -6.76
CA PHE A 56 -13.23 -10.22 -7.00
C PHE A 56 -13.56 -11.05 -5.74
N LEU A 57 -13.03 -10.65 -4.58
CA LEU A 57 -13.31 -11.33 -3.31
C LEU A 57 -14.79 -11.29 -2.92
N ALA A 58 -15.49 -10.19 -3.20
CA ALA A 58 -16.90 -10.07 -2.89
C ALA A 58 -17.79 -10.97 -3.77
N VAL A 59 -17.33 -11.34 -4.97
CA VAL A 59 -18.08 -12.15 -5.93
C VAL A 59 -17.71 -13.64 -5.84
N GLU A 60 -16.41 -13.95 -5.81
CA GLU A 60 -15.89 -15.32 -5.82
C GLU A 60 -15.67 -15.89 -4.40
N GLY A 61 -15.65 -15.02 -3.38
CA GLY A 61 -15.41 -15.42 -2.00
C GLY A 61 -13.93 -15.57 -1.64
N SER A 62 -13.67 -16.16 -0.47
CA SER A 62 -12.34 -16.23 0.14
C SER A 62 -11.32 -17.07 -0.66
N VAL A 63 -11.78 -17.98 -1.52
CA VAL A 63 -10.91 -18.81 -2.39
C VAL A 63 -10.10 -17.93 -3.34
N ALA A 64 -10.64 -16.79 -3.77
CA ALA A 64 -9.96 -15.87 -4.68
C ALA A 64 -8.78 -15.12 -4.02
N ALA A 65 -8.67 -15.08 -2.69
CA ALA A 65 -7.62 -14.32 -2.00
C ALA A 65 -6.20 -14.85 -2.28
N GLY A 66 -6.06 -16.17 -2.42
CA GLY A 66 -4.80 -16.83 -2.76
C GLY A 66 -4.64 -17.13 -4.26
N SER A 67 -5.59 -16.73 -5.11
CA SER A 67 -5.62 -17.15 -6.51
C SER A 67 -4.65 -16.36 -7.37
N ARG A 68 -3.62 -17.03 -7.90
CA ARG A 68 -2.65 -16.45 -8.85
C ARG A 68 -3.35 -15.77 -10.03
N ARG A 69 -4.31 -16.47 -10.64
CA ARG A 69 -5.09 -15.97 -11.79
C ARG A 69 -5.78 -14.65 -11.47
N VAL A 70 -6.35 -14.51 -10.27
CA VAL A 70 -7.04 -13.27 -9.87
C VAL A 70 -6.04 -12.12 -9.74
N HIS A 71 -4.86 -12.38 -9.16
CA HIS A 71 -3.80 -11.37 -9.07
C HIS A 71 -3.33 -10.91 -10.46
N ASP A 72 -3.07 -11.84 -11.37
CA ASP A 72 -2.64 -11.53 -12.74
C ASP A 72 -3.70 -10.67 -13.48
N VAL A 73 -4.99 -11.05 -13.37
CA VAL A 73 -6.09 -10.29 -13.98
C VAL A 73 -6.23 -8.89 -13.36
N VAL A 74 -6.08 -8.76 -12.05
CA VAL A 74 -6.15 -7.47 -11.37
C VAL A 74 -5.00 -6.55 -11.79
N GLU A 75 -3.80 -7.10 -11.96
CA GLU A 75 -2.63 -6.35 -12.43
C GLU A 75 -2.87 -5.82 -13.85
N ASP A 76 -3.28 -6.70 -14.78
CA ASP A 76 -3.57 -6.33 -16.17
C ASP A 76 -4.67 -5.27 -16.28
N LEU A 77 -5.77 -5.43 -15.54
CA LEU A 77 -6.87 -4.46 -15.54
C LEU A 77 -6.42 -3.12 -14.93
N THR A 78 -5.60 -3.14 -13.88
CA THR A 78 -5.06 -1.92 -13.28
C THR A 78 -4.20 -1.16 -14.28
N ALA A 79 -3.34 -1.85 -15.01
CA ALA A 79 -2.50 -1.26 -16.05
C ALA A 79 -3.33 -0.64 -17.19
N GLN A 80 -4.37 -1.34 -17.64
CA GLN A 80 -5.29 -0.83 -18.67
C GLN A 80 -6.03 0.43 -18.22
N VAL A 81 -6.55 0.45 -16.99
CA VAL A 81 -7.22 1.63 -16.43
C VAL A 81 -6.24 2.80 -16.33
N PHE A 82 -5.03 2.55 -15.82
CA PHE A 82 -4.00 3.59 -15.74
C PHE A 82 -3.68 4.18 -17.12
N ALA A 83 -3.38 3.34 -18.10
CA ALA A 83 -3.08 3.79 -19.46
C ALA A 83 -4.23 4.57 -20.10
N ALA A 84 -5.49 4.17 -19.85
CA ALA A 84 -6.65 4.91 -20.34
C ALA A 84 -6.81 6.28 -19.69
N LEU A 85 -6.51 6.40 -18.39
CA LEU A 85 -6.59 7.67 -17.65
C LEU A 85 -5.48 8.64 -18.05
N THR A 86 -4.25 8.15 -18.19
CA THR A 86 -3.09 9.01 -18.52
C THR A 86 -3.09 9.43 -19.98
N ARG A 87 -3.41 8.53 -20.92
CA ARG A 87 -3.53 8.88 -22.34
C ARG A 87 -4.55 9.98 -22.61
N ARG A 88 -5.64 10.02 -21.84
CA ARG A 88 -6.69 11.04 -22.00
C ARG A 88 -6.25 12.42 -21.48
N ALA A 89 -5.25 12.49 -20.62
CA ALA A 89 -4.76 13.77 -20.12
C ALA A 89 -3.99 14.57 -21.19
N ASP A 90 -3.46 13.89 -22.22
CA ASP A 90 -2.70 14.50 -23.32
C ASP A 90 -3.58 14.88 -24.54
N ALA A 91 -4.90 14.63 -24.49
CA ALA A 91 -5.87 14.86 -25.57
C ALA A 91 -6.83 16.01 -25.27
#